data_AF-A0A834WKU1-F1
#
_entry.id   AF-A0A834WKU1-F1
#
_cell.length_a   1.000
_cell.length_b   1.000
_cell.length_c   1.000
_cell.angle_alpha   90.00
_cell.angle_beta   90.00
_cell.angle_gamma   90.00
#
_symmetry.space_group_name_H-M   'P 1'
#
loop_
_entity.id
_entity.type
_entity.pdbx_description
1 polymer ?
#
loop_
_entity_poly.entity_id
_entity_poly.type
_entity_poly.pdbx_seq_one_letter_code
_entity_poly.pdbx_strand_id
1 'polypeptide(L)'
;MLVDVDSMKTTMYRDRYIAHLPKAGGTNLVTKEKRARVIISTASIFGGREKKRRRVMYRGHVSERFVAYMDPTEEWYFRMFMNIGEFEFGRSVDSLQPGIDCPKNTVFMDGYMGGGDRVVQQVARAIWFLAIFF
;
A
#
# COMPACT_ATOMS: atom_id res chain seq x y z
N MET A 1 1.43 -3.97 -24.65
CA MET A 1 0.49 -5.12 -24.58
C MET A 1 -0.67 -4.69 -23.71
N LEU A 2 -1.90 -4.82 -24.22
CA LEU A 2 -3.13 -4.60 -23.46
C LEU A 2 -3.79 -5.96 -23.22
N VAL A 3 -4.17 -6.20 -21.98
CA VAL A 3 -4.77 -7.45 -21.52
C VAL A 3 -6.12 -7.10 -20.90
N ASP A 4 -7.15 -7.79 -21.36
CA ASP A 4 -8.43 -7.78 -20.66
C ASP A 4 -8.38 -8.79 -19.52
N VAL A 5 -8.54 -8.29 -18.29
CA VAL A 5 -8.41 -9.08 -17.06
C VAL A 5 -9.62 -9.99 -16.86
N ASP A 6 -10.80 -9.59 -17.36
CA ASP A 6 -12.03 -10.38 -17.19
C ASP A 6 -12.04 -11.61 -18.12
N SER A 7 -11.65 -11.43 -19.38
CA SER A 7 -11.52 -12.54 -20.32
C SER A 7 -10.17 -13.25 -20.26
N MET A 8 -9.22 -12.74 -19.47
CA MET A 8 -7.82 -13.23 -19.37
C MET A 8 -7.17 -13.39 -20.76
N LYS A 9 -7.41 -12.44 -21.66
CA LYS A 9 -6.93 -12.48 -23.05
C LYS A 9 -6.19 -11.21 -23.42
N THR A 10 -5.18 -11.38 -24.27
CA THR A 10 -4.51 -10.24 -24.90
C THR A 10 -5.41 -9.68 -25.98
N THR A 11 -5.82 -8.43 -25.82
CA THR A 11 -6.68 -7.74 -26.79
C THR A 11 -5.84 -6.99 -27.82
N MET A 12 -4.66 -6.49 -27.42
CA MET A 12 -3.79 -5.73 -28.30
C MET A 12 -2.31 -5.94 -27.95
N TYR A 13 -1.49 -6.16 -28.96
CA TYR A 13 -0.03 -6.24 -28.83
C TYR A 13 0.61 -5.28 -29.84
N ARG A 14 1.50 -4.41 -29.37
CA ARG A 14 2.19 -3.40 -30.19
C ARG A 14 3.67 -3.52 -29.92
N ASP A 15 4.42 -3.95 -30.92
CA ASP A 15 5.86 -4.11 -30.88
C ASP A 15 6.52 -2.96 -31.63
N ARG A 16 7.38 -2.19 -30.95
CA ARG A 16 8.03 -1.00 -31.49
C ARG A 16 9.50 -0.87 -31.08
N TYR A 17 9.94 -1.63 -30.08
CA TYR A 17 11.32 -1.63 -29.59
C TYR A 17 11.72 -3.07 -29.25
N ILE A 18 12.86 -3.50 -29.78
CA ILE A 18 13.51 -4.75 -29.36
C ILE A 18 14.21 -4.47 -28.03
N ALA A 19 13.47 -4.60 -26.93
CA ALA A 19 14.04 -4.65 -25.59
C ALA A 19 14.25 -6.12 -25.20
N HIS A 20 15.42 -6.46 -24.65
CA HIS A 20 15.66 -7.78 -24.09
C HIS A 20 14.82 -7.96 -22.81
N LEU A 21 13.60 -8.47 -22.95
CA LEU A 21 12.72 -8.83 -21.84
C LEU A 21 13.05 -10.25 -21.36
N PRO A 22 13.42 -10.45 -20.08
CA PRO A 22 13.44 -11.79 -19.51
C PRO A 22 12.01 -12.34 -19.48
N LYS A 23 11.82 -13.58 -19.96
CA LYS A 23 10.53 -14.29 -19.94
C LYS A 23 10.08 -14.50 -18.50
N ALA A 24 9.10 -13.72 -18.05
CA ALA A 24 8.37 -13.99 -16.81
C ALA A 24 7.26 -15.01 -17.08
N GLY A 25 7.42 -16.22 -16.56
CA GLY A 25 6.41 -17.27 -16.62
C GLY A 25 5.40 -17.14 -15.49
N GLY A 26 4.11 -17.21 -15.86
CA GLY A 26 3.01 -17.69 -15.03
C GLY A 26 2.81 -17.03 -13.66
N THR A 27 2.09 -15.92 -13.62
CA THR A 27 1.44 -15.45 -12.38
C THR A 27 -0.01 -15.06 -12.67
N ASN A 28 -0.94 -15.78 -12.04
CA ASN A 28 -2.36 -15.39 -12.01
C ASN A 28 -2.55 -14.33 -10.92
N LEU A 29 -2.90 -13.11 -11.31
CA LEU A 29 -3.26 -12.05 -10.37
C LEU A 29 -4.80 -11.94 -10.34
N VAL A 30 -5.38 -12.18 -9.17
CA VAL A 30 -6.77 -11.86 -8.87
C VAL A 30 -6.79 -10.90 -7.68
N THR A 31 -7.07 -9.63 -7.95
CA THR A 31 -7.30 -8.60 -6.93
C THR A 31 -8.80 -8.40 -6.77
N LYS A 32 -9.37 -8.92 -5.67
CA LYS A 32 -10.66 -8.48 -5.16
C LYS A 32 -10.42 -7.45 -4.06
N GLU A 33 -11.16 -6.35 -4.16
CA GLU A 33 -10.97 -5.12 -3.40
C GLU A 33 -11.27 -5.26 -1.90
N LYS A 34 -10.34 -4.78 -1.08
CA LYS A 34 -10.57 -4.27 0.27
C LYS A 34 -9.53 -3.20 0.60
N ARG A 35 -10.00 -1.96 0.78
CA ARG A 35 -9.18 -0.78 1.10
C ARG A 35 -8.67 -0.79 2.55
N ALA A 36 -7.63 -1.56 2.83
CA ALA A 36 -6.92 -1.53 4.13
C ALA A 36 -5.87 -0.40 4.13
N ARG A 37 -5.75 0.34 5.26
CA ARG A 37 -4.72 1.38 5.47
C ARG A 37 -4.56 1.68 6.95
N VAL A 38 -3.45 2.34 7.32
CA VAL A 38 -3.27 2.88 8.68
C VAL A 38 -4.23 4.04 8.89
N ILE A 39 -5.00 3.99 10.00
CA ILE A 39 -5.96 5.03 10.39
C ILE A 39 -5.67 5.39 11.85
N ILE A 40 -5.34 6.66 12.09
CA ILE A 40 -5.25 7.21 13.45
C ILE A 40 -6.61 7.78 13.79
N SER A 41 -7.22 7.31 14.88
CA SER A 41 -8.54 7.78 15.32
C SER A 41 -8.48 8.33 16.74
N THR A 42 -9.38 9.26 17.05
CA THR A 42 -9.63 9.80 18.39
C THR A 42 -8.40 10.27 19.17
N ALA A 43 -7.43 10.88 18.48
CA ALA A 43 -6.26 11.47 19.11
C ALA A 43 -6.66 12.64 20.02
N SER A 44 -6.18 12.60 21.27
CA SER A 44 -6.44 13.62 22.28
C SER A 44 -5.18 13.94 23.07
N ILE A 45 -5.06 15.19 23.50
CA ILE A 45 -3.94 15.68 24.30
C ILE A 45 -4.44 15.98 25.71
N PHE A 46 -3.67 15.58 26.73
CA PHE A 46 -3.96 15.91 28.12
C PHE A 46 -3.36 17.27 28.48
N GLY A 47 -4.22 18.24 28.82
CA GLY A 47 -3.78 19.58 29.22
C GLY A 47 -3.46 19.64 30.71
N GLY A 48 -2.18 19.81 31.07
CA GLY A 48 -1.73 19.85 32.47
C GLY A 48 -2.35 20.95 33.33
N ARG A 49 -2.74 22.09 32.73
CA ARG A 49 -3.39 23.21 33.44
C ARG A 49 -4.86 22.95 33.81
N GLU A 50 -5.60 22.22 32.98
CA GLU A 50 -7.06 22.03 33.14
C GLU A 50 -7.45 20.61 33.57
N LYS A 51 -6.47 19.69 33.70
CA LYS A 51 -6.69 18.26 33.99
C LYS A 51 -7.75 17.61 33.08
N LYS A 52 -7.91 18.09 31.84
CA LYS A 52 -8.89 17.61 30.86
C LYS A 52 -8.20 17.14 29.58
N ARG A 53 -8.77 16.07 28.97
CA ARG A 53 -8.38 15.62 27.63
C ARG A 53 -9.07 16.47 26.57
N ARG A 54 -8.29 17.09 25.71
CA ARG A 54 -8.78 17.87 24.55
C ARG A 54 -8.62 17.02 23.30
N ARG A 55 -9.72 16.83 22.56
CA ARG A 55 -9.69 16.11 21.29
C ARG A 55 -8.98 16.97 20.25
N VAL A 56 -8.07 16.37 19.48
CA VAL A 56 -7.29 17.03 18.43
C VAL A 56 -7.67 16.50 17.05
N MET A 57 -7.76 15.18 16.91
CA MET A 57 -8.06 14.55 15.62
C MET A 57 -9.04 13.41 15.82
N TYR A 58 -10.18 13.47 15.16
CA TYR A 58 -11.16 12.39 15.19
C TYR A 58 -10.72 11.21 14.31
N ARG A 59 -10.23 11.48 13.10
CA ARG A 59 -9.74 10.45 12.17
C ARG A 59 -8.77 11.06 11.16
N GLY A 60 -7.62 10.43 10.97
CA GLY A 60 -6.61 10.81 9.98
C GLY A 60 -6.05 9.58 9.27
N HIS A 61 -5.87 9.70 7.96
CA HIS A 61 -5.30 8.66 7.09
C HIS A 61 -4.89 9.26 5.75
N VAL A 62 -4.01 8.59 5.00
CA VAL A 62 -3.71 8.96 3.61
C VAL A 62 -4.90 8.54 2.74
N SER A 63 -5.56 9.53 2.12
CA SER A 63 -6.75 9.30 1.29
C SER A 63 -6.36 8.72 -0.06
N GLU A 64 -5.41 9.34 -0.75
CA GLU A 64 -4.95 8.94 -2.08
C GLU A 64 -3.49 9.36 -2.31
N ARG A 65 -2.80 8.70 -3.24
CA ARG A 65 -1.49 9.12 -3.74
C ARG A 65 -1.49 9.07 -5.26
N PHE A 66 -1.40 10.25 -5.87
CA PHE A 66 -1.34 10.42 -7.32
C PHE A 66 0.13 10.56 -7.78
N VAL A 67 0.56 9.70 -8.69
CA VAL A 67 1.91 9.73 -9.28
C VAL A 67 1.80 9.76 -10.80
N ALA A 68 1.91 10.95 -11.37
CA ALA A 68 1.86 11.17 -12.81
C ALA A 68 3.27 11.33 -13.41
N TYR A 69 3.56 10.56 -14.45
CA TYR A 69 4.74 10.75 -15.29
C TYR A 69 4.45 11.78 -16.38
N MET A 70 5.44 12.60 -16.74
CA MET A 70 5.30 13.70 -17.71
C MET A 70 5.90 13.37 -19.08
N ASP A 71 6.22 12.11 -19.35
CA ASP A 71 6.76 11.68 -20.63
C ASP A 71 5.60 11.40 -21.61
N PRO A 72 5.51 12.15 -22.74
CA PRO A 72 4.43 12.01 -23.70
C PRO A 72 4.59 10.79 -24.62
N THR A 73 5.69 10.05 -24.54
CA THR A 73 5.88 8.83 -25.33
C THR A 73 4.77 7.81 -25.05
N GLU A 74 4.40 7.04 -26.07
CA GLU A 74 3.29 6.09 -25.98
C GLU A 74 3.50 5.00 -24.89
N GLU A 75 4.71 4.81 -24.39
CA GLU A 75 5.05 3.88 -23.30
C GLU A 75 4.71 4.44 -21.90
N TRP A 76 4.67 5.77 -21.77
CA TRP A 76 4.56 6.48 -20.49
C TRP A 76 3.34 7.38 -20.39
N TYR A 77 2.71 7.78 -21.50
CA TYR A 77 1.60 8.75 -21.50
C TYR A 77 0.41 8.33 -20.63
N PHE A 78 0.15 7.03 -20.49
CA PHE A 78 -0.96 6.49 -19.71
C PHE A 78 -0.59 6.19 -18.25
N ARG A 79 0.67 6.37 -17.84
CA ARG A 79 1.15 6.04 -16.49
C ARG A 79 0.86 7.19 -15.53
N MET A 80 -0.38 7.22 -15.06
CA MET A 80 -0.84 8.09 -13.98
C MET A 80 -1.42 7.23 -12.89
N PHE A 81 -0.60 6.84 -11.92
CA PHE A 81 -1.02 5.90 -10.88
C PHE A 81 -1.80 6.60 -9.78
N MET A 82 -2.95 6.03 -9.41
CA MET A 82 -3.64 6.32 -8.15
C MET A 82 -3.34 5.19 -7.17
N ASN A 83 -2.21 5.27 -6.46
CA ASN A 83 -1.67 4.11 -5.74
C ASN A 83 -2.65 3.50 -4.73
N ILE A 84 -3.44 4.31 -4.02
CA ILE A 84 -4.36 3.80 -2.99
C ILE A 84 -5.63 3.24 -3.65
N GLY A 85 -6.10 3.88 -4.73
CA GLY A 85 -7.27 3.44 -5.49
C GLY A 85 -7.02 2.20 -6.35
N GLU A 86 -5.86 2.09 -6.98
CA GLU A 86 -5.53 1.05 -7.97
C GLU A 86 -4.78 -0.14 -7.36
N PHE A 87 -3.84 0.12 -6.43
CA PHE A 87 -2.94 -0.91 -5.88
C PHE A 87 -3.16 -1.20 -4.40
N GLU A 88 -4.12 -0.52 -3.77
CA GLU A 88 -4.51 -0.68 -2.37
C GLU A 88 -3.31 -0.64 -1.41
N PHE A 89 -3.02 0.56 -0.88
CA PHE A 89 -1.85 0.79 -0.01
C PHE A 89 -1.65 -0.24 1.11
N GLY A 90 -2.72 -0.78 1.68
CA GLY A 90 -2.64 -1.85 2.69
C GLY A 90 -2.11 -3.16 2.14
N ARG A 91 -2.56 -3.59 0.95
CA ARG A 91 -2.12 -4.84 0.32
C ARG A 91 -0.67 -4.79 -0.14
N SER A 92 -0.19 -3.58 -0.42
CA SER A 92 1.22 -3.30 -0.74
C SER A 92 2.09 -3.07 0.52
N VAL A 93 1.63 -3.46 1.71
CA VAL A 93 2.46 -3.38 2.93
C VAL A 93 3.40 -4.56 2.98
N ASP A 94 4.70 -4.26 3.05
CA ASP A 94 5.76 -5.24 3.26
C ASP A 94 6.07 -5.43 4.74
N SER A 95 6.59 -6.62 5.06
CA SER A 95 7.10 -6.93 6.40
C SER A 95 8.39 -6.17 6.70
N LEU A 96 8.37 -5.35 7.74
CA LEU A 96 9.51 -4.55 8.17
C LEU A 96 10.70 -5.42 8.62
N GLN A 97 11.91 -4.99 8.30
CA GLN A 97 13.17 -5.64 8.68
C GLN A 97 13.77 -4.99 9.94
N PRO A 98 13.85 -5.70 11.08
CA PRO A 98 14.42 -5.16 12.31
C PRO A 98 15.89 -4.77 12.14
N GLY A 99 16.27 -3.57 12.58
CA GLY A 99 17.64 -3.07 12.50
C GLY A 99 18.00 -2.40 11.16
N ILE A 100 17.16 -2.53 10.13
CA ILE A 100 17.32 -1.83 8.83
C ILE A 100 16.22 -0.78 8.70
N ASP A 101 14.95 -1.21 8.70
CA ASP A 101 13.80 -0.32 8.56
C ASP A 101 13.44 0.34 9.90
N CYS A 102 13.84 -0.27 11.02
CA CYS A 102 13.42 0.11 12.37
C CYS A 102 14.61 0.07 13.35
N PRO A 103 14.71 1.01 14.31
CA PRO A 103 15.72 0.98 15.35
C PRO A 103 15.58 -0.24 16.30
N LYS A 104 16.60 -0.54 17.10
CA LYS A 104 16.65 -1.78 17.92
C LYS A 104 15.55 -1.88 19.00
N ASN A 105 15.09 -0.77 19.56
CA ASN A 105 14.11 -0.77 20.67
C ASN A 105 12.68 -0.54 20.17
N THR A 106 12.26 -1.25 19.12
CA THR A 106 10.91 -1.11 18.55
C THR A 106 10.00 -2.26 18.88
N VAL A 107 8.74 -1.93 19.14
CA VAL A 107 7.64 -2.88 19.24
C VAL A 107 6.95 -2.95 17.88
N PHE A 108 6.73 -4.17 17.38
CA PHE A 108 6.07 -4.41 16.11
C PHE A 108 4.61 -4.81 16.30
N MET A 109 3.77 -4.47 15.33
CA MET A 109 2.39 -4.94 15.20
C MET A 109 2.18 -5.57 13.83
N ASP A 110 1.48 -6.69 13.83
CA ASP A 110 1.10 -7.41 12.61
C ASP A 110 -0.18 -6.83 11.99
N GLY A 111 -0.26 -6.87 10.67
CA GLY A 111 -1.44 -6.50 9.90
C GLY A 111 -2.19 -7.73 9.40
N TYR A 112 -3.52 -7.65 9.33
CA TYR A 112 -4.36 -8.70 8.75
C TYR A 112 -5.26 -8.09 7.69
N MET A 113 -5.35 -8.75 6.53
CA MET A 113 -6.09 -8.27 5.37
C MET A 113 -6.91 -9.40 4.74
N GLY A 114 -7.98 -9.05 4.04
CA GLY A 114 -8.76 -10.04 3.30
C GLY A 114 -8.12 -10.33 1.96
N GLY A 115 -7.71 -11.58 1.73
CA GLY A 115 -7.32 -12.08 0.43
C GLY A 115 -8.52 -12.24 -0.52
N GLY A 116 -8.24 -12.26 -1.82
CA GLY A 116 -9.28 -12.40 -2.86
C GLY A 116 -9.99 -13.76 -2.86
N ASP A 117 -9.37 -14.76 -2.23
CA ASP A 117 -9.84 -16.11 -1.97
C ASP A 117 -10.66 -16.24 -0.68
N ARG A 118 -10.97 -15.12 -0.02
CA ARG A 118 -11.64 -15.05 1.31
C ARG A 118 -10.77 -15.62 2.45
N VAL A 119 -9.49 -15.85 2.21
CA VAL A 119 -8.53 -16.22 3.26
C VAL A 119 -7.95 -14.93 3.85
N VAL A 120 -7.74 -14.91 5.16
CA VAL A 120 -7.06 -13.78 5.81
C VAL A 120 -5.57 -13.89 5.52
N GLN A 121 -5.00 -12.85 4.93
CA GLN A 121 -3.56 -12.70 4.73
C GLN A 121 -2.97 -11.92 5.90
N GLN A 122 -2.04 -12.53 6.62
CA GLN A 122 -1.27 -11.88 7.68
C GLN A 122 0.02 -11.29 7.09
N VAL A 123 0.31 -10.04 7.45
CA VAL A 123 1.59 -9.39 7.19
C VAL A 123 2.27 -9.17 8.53
N ALA A 124 3.33 -9.94 8.79
CA ALA A 124 4.11 -9.81 10.01
C ALA A 124 4.85 -8.46 10.02
N ARG A 125 4.94 -7.82 11.20
CA ARG A 125 5.66 -6.55 11.39
C ARG A 125 5.24 -5.49 10.37
N ALA A 126 3.94 -5.22 10.29
CA ALA A 126 3.38 -4.23 9.37
C ALA A 126 3.57 -2.78 9.88
N ILE A 127 3.58 -2.58 11.20
CA ILE A 127 3.77 -1.26 11.83
C ILE A 127 4.75 -1.41 13.00
N TRP A 128 5.58 -0.40 13.24
CA TRP A 128 6.45 -0.34 14.40
C TRP A 128 6.18 0.91 15.26
N PHE A 129 6.46 0.78 16.55
CA PHE A 129 6.41 1.85 17.54
C PHE A 129 7.75 1.87 18.28
N LEU A 130 8.35 3.04 18.44
CA LEU A 130 9.50 3.22 19.32
C LEU A 130 8.99 3.69 20.69
N ALA A 131 9.24 2.88 21.71
CA ALA A 131 9.04 3.29 23.09
C ALA A 131 10.26 4.10 23.53
N ILE A 132 10.04 5.37 23.89
CA ILE A 132 11.11 6.28 24.34
C ILE A 132 11.36 6.16 25.86
N PHE A 133 10.53 5.41 26.59
CA PHE A 133 10.65 5.23 28.03
C PHE A 133 10.44 3.77 28.44
N PHE A 134 11.54 3.11 28.82
CA PHE A 134 11.62 2.02 29.81
C PHE A 134 12.80 2.32 30.73
#